data_AF-A0A1Y2QUR1-F1
#
_entry.id   AF-A0A1Y2QUR1-F1
#
_cell.length_a   1.000
_cell.length_b   1.000
_cell.length_c   1.000
_cell.angle_alpha   90.00
_cell.angle_beta   90.00
_cell.angle_gamma   90.00
#
_symmetry.space_group_name_H-M   'P 1'
#
loop_
_entity.id
_entity.type
_entity.pdbx_description
1 polymer ?
#
loop_
_entity_poly.entity_id
_entity_poly.type
_entity_poly.pdbx_seq_one_letter_code
_entity_poly.pdbx_strand_id
1 'polypeptide(L)'
;MEYVYMPLQLAPAGLNQPILPNWSFHLFNVNLGASSNADLEQAALQKVGSYGKQIGHLSEALEVVIRQLRLLDSKNLSREERDTIAVFLGDVAAVRKLKVEAT
;
A
#
# COMPACT_ATOMS: atom_id res chain seq x y z
N MET A 1 -7.63 54.32 30.75
CA MET A 1 -8.45 53.34 30.03
C MET A 1 -7.61 52.87 28.86
N GLU A 2 -7.19 51.61 28.88
CA GLU A 2 -6.30 51.04 27.85
C GLU A 2 -7.17 50.39 26.78
N TYR A 3 -7.01 50.80 25.53
CA TYR A 3 -7.82 50.29 24.42
C TYR A 3 -7.17 49.02 23.86
N VAL A 4 -7.88 47.89 23.96
CA VAL A 4 -7.45 46.62 23.36
C VAL A 4 -7.97 46.56 21.93
N TYR A 5 -7.06 46.60 20.96
CA TYR A 5 -7.38 46.47 19.54
C TYR A 5 -7.36 44.97 19.15
N MET A 6 -8.53 44.38 18.88
CA MET A 6 -8.63 43.06 18.27
C MET A 6 -8.80 43.20 16.76
N PRO A 7 -7.82 42.80 15.93
CA PRO A 7 -7.99 42.82 14.48
C PRO A 7 -9.06 41.78 14.09
N LEU A 8 -10.10 42.24 13.39
CA LEU A 8 -11.14 41.36 12.81
C LEU A 8 -10.51 40.49 11.72
N GLN A 9 -10.18 39.24 12.07
CA GLN A 9 -9.61 38.27 11.14
C GLN A 9 -10.71 37.36 10.58
N LEU A 10 -11.24 37.74 9.41
CA LEU A 10 -12.36 37.07 8.74
C LEU A 10 -11.96 35.82 7.94
N ALA A 11 -10.66 35.59 7.76
CA ALA A 11 -10.11 34.45 7.03
C ALA A 11 -9.16 33.63 7.91
N PRO A 12 -9.17 32.28 7.81
CA PRO A 12 -8.28 31.43 8.60
C PRO A 12 -6.81 31.80 8.35
N ALA A 13 -6.00 31.88 9.40
CA ALA A 13 -4.57 32.19 9.30
C ALA A 13 -3.75 31.06 8.64
N GLY A 14 -4.36 29.90 8.42
CA GLY A 14 -3.79 28.78 7.68
C GLY A 14 -4.89 27.85 7.14
N LEU A 15 -4.68 27.34 5.94
CA LEU A 15 -5.53 26.34 5.31
C LEU A 15 -4.82 24.99 5.40
N ASN A 16 -5.14 24.21 6.44
CA ASN A 16 -4.74 22.81 6.47
C ASN A 16 -5.81 22.02 5.70
N GLN A 17 -5.65 21.95 4.38
CA GLN A 17 -6.50 21.16 3.50
C GLN A 17 -5.76 19.87 3.15
N PRO A 18 -5.90 18.80 3.95
CA PRO A 18 -5.34 17.51 3.57
C PRO A 18 -5.99 17.11 2.26
N ILE A 19 -5.18 16.92 1.22
CA ILE A 19 -5.65 16.57 -0.13
C ILE A 19 -6.45 15.24 -0.11
N LEU A 20 -6.26 14.41 0.93
CA LEU A 20 -7.03 13.20 1.22
C LEU A 20 -7.04 12.93 2.75
N PRO A 21 -8.06 13.41 3.52
CA PRO A 21 -8.17 13.03 4.93
C PRO A 21 -8.39 11.52 4.98
N ASN A 22 -7.48 10.78 5.64
CA ASN A 22 -7.41 9.31 5.84
C ASN A 22 -6.30 8.55 5.07
N TRP A 23 -5.45 9.20 4.28
CA TRP A 23 -4.37 8.53 3.49
C TRP A 23 -2.95 8.65 4.07
N SER A 24 -2.81 9.06 5.34
CA SER A 24 -1.49 9.11 5.99
C SER A 24 -1.09 7.72 6.52
N PHE A 25 -0.34 6.95 5.74
CA PHE A 25 0.50 5.90 6.33
C PHE A 25 1.72 6.58 6.94
N HIS A 26 1.79 6.59 8.27
CA HIS A 26 2.90 7.14 9.03
C HIS A 26 4.21 6.56 8.48
N LEU A 27 5.09 7.45 7.98
CA LEU A 27 6.48 7.26 7.50
C LEU A 27 6.76 7.36 5.98
N PHE A 28 5.76 7.30 5.08
CA PHE A 28 6.00 7.59 3.65
C PHE A 28 4.87 8.44 3.05
N ASN A 29 5.21 9.62 2.55
CA ASN A 29 4.32 10.43 1.73
C ASN A 29 4.39 9.90 0.28
N VAL A 30 3.40 9.12 -0.15
CA VAL A 30 3.28 8.74 -1.56
C VAL A 30 2.72 9.95 -2.30
N ASN A 31 3.61 10.84 -2.74
CA ASN A 31 3.26 11.81 -3.77
C ASN A 31 3.04 11.02 -5.08
N LEU A 32 1.79 10.67 -5.35
CA LEU A 32 1.31 10.38 -6.70
C LEU A 32 1.40 11.72 -7.46
N GLY A 33 2.60 12.04 -7.96
CA GLY A 33 2.82 13.28 -8.72
C GLY A 33 1.71 13.42 -9.75
N ALA A 34 1.00 14.56 -9.70
CA ALA A 34 -0.12 14.96 -10.57
C ALA A 34 -0.65 13.80 -11.44
N SER A 35 -1.43 12.89 -10.84
CA SER A 35 -2.08 11.85 -11.63
C SER A 35 -2.81 12.51 -12.78
N SER A 36 -2.51 12.12 -14.01
CA SER A 36 -3.13 12.69 -15.20
C SER A 36 -4.65 12.46 -15.25
N ASN A 37 -5.17 11.57 -14.40
CA ASN A 37 -6.59 11.30 -14.24
C ASN A 37 -6.93 10.77 -12.82
N ALA A 38 -7.14 11.69 -11.87
CA ALA A 38 -7.49 11.36 -10.48
C ALA A 38 -8.80 10.54 -10.35
N ASP A 39 -9.77 10.77 -11.24
CA ASP A 39 -11.04 10.03 -11.24
C ASP A 39 -10.82 8.55 -11.54
N LEU A 40 -9.87 8.23 -12.43
CA LEU A 40 -9.51 6.85 -12.76
C LEU A 40 -8.84 6.16 -11.56
N GLU A 41 -7.92 6.84 -10.87
CA GLU A 41 -7.27 6.27 -9.68
C GLU A 41 -8.28 6.00 -8.57
N GLN A 42 -9.20 6.93 -8.33
CA GLN A 42 -10.25 6.76 -7.33
C GLN A 42 -11.20 5.62 -7.72
N ALA A 43 -11.59 5.51 -9.00
CA ALA A 43 -12.38 4.40 -9.50
C ALA A 43 -11.65 3.05 -9.40
N ALA A 44 -10.34 3.01 -9.67
CA ALA A 44 -9.53 1.81 -9.55
C ALA A 44 -9.47 1.34 -8.08
N LEU A 45 -9.25 2.25 -7.14
CA LEU A 45 -9.25 1.96 -5.71
C LEU A 45 -10.61 1.43 -5.21
N GLN A 46 -11.71 2.03 -5.67
CA GLN A 46 -13.06 1.62 -5.28
C GLN A 46 -13.51 0.30 -5.92
N LYS A 47 -13.21 0.09 -7.21
CA LYS A 47 -13.75 -1.05 -7.99
C LYS A 47 -12.83 -2.26 -8.04
N VAL A 48 -11.52 -2.07 -8.12
CA VAL A 48 -10.53 -3.16 -8.20
C VAL A 48 -10.02 -3.52 -6.79
N GLY A 49 -9.99 -2.52 -5.90
CA GLY A 49 -9.51 -2.64 -4.53
C GLY A 49 -8.16 -1.99 -4.33
N SER A 50 -7.76 -1.83 -3.06
CA SER A 50 -6.49 -1.19 -2.70
C SER A 50 -5.29 -1.89 -3.34
N TYR A 51 -4.22 -1.13 -3.57
CA TYR A 51 -2.96 -1.69 -4.09
C TYR A 51 -2.45 -2.88 -3.25
N GLY A 52 -2.63 -2.85 -1.93
CA GLY A 52 -2.30 -3.98 -1.06
C GLY A 52 -3.10 -5.26 -1.37
N LYS A 53 -4.38 -5.13 -1.74
CA LYS A 53 -5.20 -6.26 -2.18
C LYS A 53 -4.70 -6.83 -3.51
N GLN A 54 -4.33 -5.95 -4.45
CA GLN A 54 -3.79 -6.36 -5.75
C GLN A 54 -2.45 -7.11 -5.59
N ILE A 55 -1.55 -6.61 -4.75
CA ILE A 55 -0.29 -7.30 -4.41
C ILE A 55 -0.57 -8.65 -3.76
N GLY A 56 -1.53 -8.73 -2.83
CA GLY A 56 -1.94 -10.00 -2.22
C GLY A 56 -2.37 -11.05 -3.25
N HIS A 57 -3.21 -10.66 -4.22
CA HIS A 57 -3.62 -11.55 -5.30
C HIS A 57 -2.44 -11.97 -6.19
N LEU A 58 -1.52 -11.05 -6.50
CA LEU A 58 -0.33 -11.36 -7.28
C LEU A 58 0.56 -12.37 -6.53
N SER A 59 0.73 -12.19 -5.22
CA SER A 59 1.49 -13.10 -4.38
C SER A 59 0.90 -14.51 -4.35
N GLU A 60 -0.43 -14.60 -4.21
CA GLU A 60 -1.17 -15.88 -4.20
C GLU A 60 -1.09 -16.58 -5.57
N ALA A 61 -1.20 -15.83 -6.67
CA ALA A 61 -1.04 -16.37 -8.02
C ALA A 61 0.39 -16.90 -8.26
N LEU A 62 1.40 -16.15 -7.82
CA LEU A 62 2.81 -16.56 -7.96
C LEU A 62 3.12 -17.80 -7.11
N GLU A 63 2.57 -17.91 -5.90
CA GLU A 63 2.68 -19.12 -5.06
C GLU A 63 2.16 -20.37 -5.80
N VAL A 64 1.01 -20.27 -6.50
CA VAL A 64 0.47 -21.37 -7.30
C VAL A 64 1.45 -21.79 -8.41
N VAL A 65 2.02 -20.83 -9.13
CA VAL A 65 3.00 -21.09 -10.20
C VAL A 65 4.25 -21.78 -9.64
N ILE A 66 4.81 -21.26 -8.54
CA ILE A 66 5.99 -21.83 -7.87
C ILE A 66 5.74 -23.29 -7.48
N ARG A 67 4.58 -23.58 -6.89
CA ARG A 67 4.20 -24.94 -6.47
C ARG A 67 3.98 -25.87 -7.66
N GLN A 68 3.26 -25.42 -8.69
CA GLN A 68 2.95 -26.24 -9.86
C GLN A 68 4.21 -26.62 -10.65
N LEU A 69 5.16 -25.69 -10.77
CA LEU A 69 6.43 -25.90 -11.47
C LEU A 69 7.50 -26.54 -10.56
N ARG A 70 7.21 -26.79 -9.28
CA ARG A 70 8.14 -27.33 -8.28
C ARG A 70 9.48 -26.60 -8.27
N LEU A 71 9.44 -25.26 -8.30
CA LEU A 71 10.65 -24.45 -8.48
C LEU A 71 11.65 -24.64 -7.33
N LEU A 72 11.18 -24.91 -6.11
CA LEU A 72 12.05 -25.21 -4.96
C LEU A 72 12.84 -26.52 -5.13
N ASP A 73 12.36 -27.47 -5.93
CA ASP A 73 13.04 -28.74 -6.21
C ASP A 73 13.84 -28.70 -7.53
N SER A 74 13.74 -27.58 -8.27
CA SER A 74 14.32 -27.45 -9.59
C SER A 74 15.85 -27.42 -9.53
N LYS A 75 16.49 -28.31 -10.31
CA LYS A 75 17.95 -28.33 -10.49
C LYS A 75 18.44 -27.20 -11.40
N ASN A 76 17.55 -26.54 -12.14
CA ASN A 76 17.89 -25.46 -13.07
C ASN A 76 18.07 -24.12 -12.36
N LEU A 77 17.62 -24.00 -11.11
CA LEU A 77 17.85 -22.83 -10.28
C LEU A 77 19.13 -23.00 -9.48
N SER A 78 19.84 -21.90 -9.26
CA SER A 78 20.91 -21.82 -8.28
C SER A 78 20.35 -21.97 -6.86
N ARG A 79 21.25 -22.15 -5.89
CA ARG A 79 20.84 -22.17 -4.47
C ARG A 79 20.25 -20.84 -4.05
N GLU A 80 20.88 -19.74 -4.47
CA GLU A 80 20.45 -18.37 -4.13
C GLU A 80 19.07 -18.03 -4.70
N GLU A 81 18.78 -18.46 -5.93
CA GLU A 81 17.45 -18.28 -6.54
C GLU A 81 16.37 -19.06 -5.79
N ARG A 82 16.66 -20.31 -5.38
CA ARG A 82 15.73 -21.09 -4.55
C ARG A 82 15.51 -20.47 -3.19
N ASP A 83 16.58 -19.98 -2.55
CA ASP A 83 16.50 -19.32 -1.25
C ASP A 83 15.64 -18.05 -1.34
N THR A 84 15.77 -17.28 -2.42
CA THR A 84 14.93 -16.09 -2.70
C THR A 84 13.45 -16.45 -2.83
N ILE A 85 13.14 -17.53 -3.56
CA ILE A 85 11.77 -18.04 -3.68
C ILE A 85 11.23 -18.50 -2.32
N ALA A 86 12.07 -19.18 -1.52
CA ALA A 86 11.68 -19.65 -0.18
C ALA A 86 11.36 -18.49 0.77
N VAL A 87 12.16 -17.41 0.76
CA VAL A 87 11.88 -16.19 1.52
C VAL A 87 10.54 -15.60 1.12
N PHE A 88 10.31 -15.42 -0.19
CA PHE A 88 9.04 -14.91 -0.71
C PHE A 88 7.84 -15.74 -0.23
N LEU A 89 7.92 -17.08 -0.30
CA LEU A 89 6.84 -17.95 0.19
C LEU A 89 6.64 -17.83 1.70
N GLY A 90 7.72 -17.64 2.47
CA GLY A 90 7.67 -17.35 3.90
C GLY A 90 6.91 -16.05 4.19
N ASP A 91 7.18 -14.98 3.45
CA ASP A 91 6.50 -13.69 3.60
C ASP A 91 5.00 -13.81 3.29
N VAL A 92 4.64 -14.52 2.22
CA VAL A 92 3.22 -14.77 1.87
C VAL A 92 2.52 -15.55 2.99
N ALA A 93 3.17 -16.57 3.56
CA ALA A 93 2.63 -17.34 4.66
C ALA A 93 2.45 -16.49 5.94
N ALA A 94 3.41 -15.62 6.25
CA ALA A 94 3.33 -14.70 7.39
C ALA A 94 2.17 -13.71 7.24
N VAL A 95 1.99 -13.11 6.05
CA VAL A 95 0.86 -12.22 5.76
C VAL A 95 -0.47 -12.97 5.87
N ARG A 96 -0.55 -14.21 5.36
CA ARG A 96 -1.76 -15.04 5.50
C ARG A 96 -2.11 -15.32 6.96
N LYS A 97 -1.12 -15.62 7.80
CA LYS A 97 -1.32 -15.81 9.25
C LYS A 97 -1.93 -14.56 9.89
N LEU A 98 -1.37 -13.38 9.61
CA LEU A 98 -1.89 -12.11 10.12
C LEU A 98 -3.35 -11.85 9.69
N LYS A 99 -3.71 -12.19 8.44
CA LYS A 99 -5.10 -12.06 7.96
C LYS A 99 -6.07 -12.97 8.74
N VAL A 100 -5.66 -14.19 9.06
CA VAL A 100 -6.48 -15.14 9.83
C VAL A 100 -6.63 -14.68 11.27
N GLU A 101 -5.58 -14.17 11.90
CA GLU A 101 -5.63 -13.65 13.27
C GLU A 101 -6.47 -12.36 13.42
N ALA A 102 -6.61 -11.60 12.33
CA ALA A 102 -7.40 -10.38 12.30
C ALA A 102 -8.91 -10.58 12.04
N THR A 103 -9.34 -11.82 11.77
CA THR A 103 -10.74 -12.19 11.49
C THR A 103 -11.35 -12.91 12.68
#